data_AF-A0A5A7MM99-F1
#
_entry.id   AF-A0A5A7MM99-F1
#
_cell.length_a   1.000
_cell.length_b   1.000
_cell.length_c   1.000
_cell.angle_alpha   90.00
_cell.angle_beta   90.00
_cell.angle_gamma   90.00
#
_symmetry.space_group_name_H-M   'P 1'
#
loop_
_entity.id
_entity.type
_entity.pdbx_description
1 polymer ?
#
loop_
_entity_poly.entity_id
_entity_poly.type
_entity_poly.pdbx_seq_one_letter_code
_entity_poly.pdbx_strand_id
1 'polypeptide(L)'
;MDRRARLVDFLATDAAIRSNTSVCLKIVDPWFTSLDAEAQARIAKAIAGLLDGEGVAFDIGGYRDAPPGLRIWCGATVERADIAALVPWLDWAFAKVKADHAQIA
;
A
#
# COMPACT_ATOMS: atom_id res chain seq x y z
N MET A 1 -5.64 9.53 19.22
CA MET A 1 -5.38 8.70 18.04
C MET A 1 -5.23 9.67 16.87
N ASP A 2 -3.98 9.98 16.55
CA ASP A 2 -3.55 11.05 15.65
C ASP A 2 -4.19 10.90 14.26
N ARG A 3 -4.90 11.93 13.80
CA ARG A 3 -5.59 11.96 12.50
C ARG A 3 -4.60 12.34 11.39
N ARG A 4 -3.59 11.50 11.19
CA ARG A 4 -2.89 11.50 9.89
C ARG A 4 -3.94 11.11 8.84
N ALA A 5 -4.05 11.90 7.77
CA ALA A 5 -4.97 11.57 6.68
C ALA A 5 -4.72 10.12 6.28
N ARG A 6 -5.78 9.31 6.30
CA ARG A 6 -5.67 7.87 6.11
C ARG A 6 -5.14 7.62 4.71
N LEU A 7 -3.89 7.16 4.59
CA LEU A 7 -3.24 6.89 3.31
C LEU A 7 -3.92 5.75 2.54
N VAL A 8 -4.28 4.68 3.26
CA VAL A 8 -4.84 3.46 2.69
C VAL A 8 -6.14 3.06 3.37
N ASP A 9 -7.05 2.46 2.61
CA ASP A 9 -8.24 1.81 3.12
C ASP A 9 -8.32 0.35 2.63
N PHE A 10 -9.18 -0.45 3.25
CA PHE A 10 -9.48 -1.77 2.73
C PHE A 10 -10.10 -1.65 1.34
N LEU A 11 -9.64 -2.50 0.43
CA LEU A 11 -10.23 -2.62 -0.90
C LEU A 11 -11.69 -3.07 -0.79
N ALA A 12 -11.93 -4.13 -0.01
CA ALA A 12 -13.27 -4.58 0.36
C ALA A 12 -13.88 -3.64 1.41
N THR A 13 -14.93 -2.94 1.02
CA THR A 13 -15.63 -1.98 1.88
C THR A 13 -16.40 -2.66 3.00
N ASP A 14 -17.08 -3.77 2.70
CA ASP A 14 -17.75 -4.61 3.70
C ASP A 14 -16.73 -5.38 4.54
N ALA A 15 -16.81 -5.22 5.86
CA ALA A 15 -15.92 -5.87 6.81
C ALA A 15 -16.12 -7.40 6.86
N ALA A 16 -17.32 -7.90 6.56
CA ALA A 16 -17.64 -9.33 6.62
C ALA A 16 -16.88 -10.15 5.56
N ILE A 17 -16.42 -9.51 4.48
CA ILE A 17 -15.74 -10.17 3.35
C ILE A 17 -14.25 -9.81 3.25
N ARG A 18 -13.70 -9.09 4.24
CA ARG A 18 -12.27 -8.80 4.28
C ARG A 18 -11.50 -10.07 4.61
N SER A 19 -10.51 -10.38 3.79
CA SER A 19 -9.59 -11.47 4.11
C SER A 19 -8.66 -11.05 5.26
N ASN A 20 -8.51 -11.95 6.24
CA ASN A 20 -7.56 -11.81 7.33
C ASN A 20 -6.18 -12.39 7.00
N THR A 21 -6.03 -13.09 5.88
CA THR A 21 -4.77 -13.70 5.42
C THR A 21 -4.18 -12.99 4.21
N SER A 22 -5.01 -12.43 3.34
CA SER A 22 -4.62 -11.68 2.15
C SER A 22 -5.29 -10.30 2.18
N VAL A 23 -4.71 -9.40 2.96
CA VAL A 23 -5.30 -8.08 3.23
C VAL A 23 -5.09 -7.18 2.01
N CYS A 24 -6.16 -6.96 1.24
CA CYS A 24 -6.15 -6.05 0.10
C CYS A 24 -6.45 -4.61 0.53
N LEU A 25 -5.56 -3.69 0.18
CA LEU A 25 -5.63 -2.27 0.48
C LEU A 25 -5.67 -1.46 -0.82
N LYS A 26 -6.43 -0.37 -0.81
CA LYS A 26 -6.41 0.68 -1.84
C LYS A 26 -5.79 1.95 -1.26
N ILE A 27 -5.08 2.71 -2.08
CA ILE A 27 -4.54 4.02 -1.69
C ILE A 27 -5.64 5.07 -1.90
N VAL A 28 -5.93 5.86 -0.87
CA VAL A 28 -7.03 6.85 -0.87
C VAL A 28 -6.54 8.29 -0.66
N ASP A 29 -5.22 8.51 -0.63
CA ASP A 29 -4.64 9.85 -0.58
C ASP A 29 -5.11 10.69 -1.79
N PRO A 30 -5.56 11.94 -1.59
CA PRO A 30 -6.13 12.76 -2.66
C PRO A 30 -5.21 12.94 -3.87
N TRP A 31 -3.90 13.10 -3.65
CA TRP A 31 -2.94 13.23 -4.75
C TRP A 31 -2.90 11.94 -5.56
N PHE A 32 -2.84 10.77 -4.91
CA PHE A 32 -2.84 9.49 -5.62
C PHE A 32 -4.13 9.30 -6.43
N THR A 33 -5.29 9.60 -5.82
CA THR A 33 -6.59 9.44 -6.49
C THR A 33 -6.82 10.44 -7.62
N SER A 34 -6.07 11.55 -7.68
CA SER A 34 -6.12 12.52 -8.78
C SER A 34 -5.33 12.08 -10.02
N LEU A 35 -4.45 11.08 -9.89
CA LEU A 35 -3.67 10.55 -11.00
C LEU A 35 -4.53 9.64 -11.90
N ASP A 36 -4.12 9.47 -13.16
CA ASP A 36 -4.73 8.45 -14.02
C ASP A 36 -4.41 7.02 -13.55
N ALA A 37 -5.15 6.03 -14.06
CA ALA A 37 -5.03 4.64 -13.63
C ALA A 37 -3.64 4.04 -13.89
N GLU A 38 -2.95 4.47 -14.95
CA GLU A 38 -1.62 3.97 -15.29
C GLU A 38 -0.58 4.48 -14.31
N ALA A 39 -0.61 5.78 -14.00
CA ALA A 39 0.21 6.41 -12.99
C ALA A 39 -0.04 5.80 -11.61
N GLN A 40 -1.30 5.60 -11.21
CA GLN A 40 -1.63 4.92 -9.96
C GLN A 40 -1.02 3.51 -9.88
N ALA A 41 -1.11 2.72 -10.95
CA ALA A 41 -0.52 1.39 -11.01
C ALA A 41 1.01 1.43 -10.92
N ARG A 42 1.67 2.37 -11.63
CA ARG A 42 3.13 2.57 -11.55
C ARG A 42 3.57 2.96 -10.15
N ILE A 43 2.84 3.86 -9.49
CA ILE A 43 3.14 4.32 -8.12
C ILE A 43 2.96 3.21 -7.10
N ALA A 44 1.86 2.45 -7.17
CA ALA A 44 1.65 1.29 -6.30
C ALA A 44 2.77 0.25 -6.47
N LYS A 45 3.19 -0.01 -7.71
CA LYS A 45 4.34 -0.88 -8.01
C LYS A 45 5.66 -0.32 -7.46
N ALA A 46 5.89 0.98 -7.57
CA ALA A 46 7.10 1.63 -7.05
C ALA A 46 7.19 1.53 -5.53
N ILE A 47 6.08 1.69 -4.81
CA ILE A 47 6.02 1.50 -3.35
C ILE A 47 6.38 0.06 -2.98
N ALA A 48 5.77 -0.92 -3.65
CA ALA A 48 6.06 -2.32 -3.42
C ALA A 48 7.55 -2.65 -3.69
N GLY A 49 8.10 -2.15 -4.80
CA GLY A 49 9.50 -2.36 -5.16
C GLY A 49 10.49 -1.68 -4.22
N LEU A 50 10.15 -0.51 -3.67
CA LEU A 50 10.98 0.18 -2.69
C LEU A 50 11.08 -0.62 -1.38
N LEU A 51 9.95 -1.16 -0.91
CA LEU A 51 9.91 -1.97 0.31
C LEU A 51 10.58 -3.34 0.15
N ASP A 52 10.51 -3.91 -1.05
CA ASP A 52 11.24 -5.12 -1.41
C ASP A 52 12.76 -4.87 -1.38
N GLY A 53 13.21 -3.76 -1.98
CA GLY A 53 14.63 -3.37 -2.01
C GLY A 53 15.24 -3.10 -0.62
N GLU A 54 14.44 -2.60 0.32
CA GLU A 54 14.84 -2.42 1.73
C GLU A 54 14.77 -3.72 2.55
N GLY A 55 14.28 -4.82 1.97
CA GLY A 55 14.12 -6.10 2.65
C GLY A 55 13.02 -6.11 3.72
N VAL A 56 12.06 -5.19 3.62
CA VAL A 56 11.02 -4.96 4.64
C VAL A 56 9.73 -5.72 4.34
N ALA A 57 9.36 -5.80 3.06
CA ALA A 57 8.17 -6.52 2.62
C ALA A 57 8.32 -7.04 1.19
N PHE A 58 7.95 -8.30 0.99
CA PHE A 58 8.11 -9.01 -0.28
C PHE A 58 6.74 -9.39 -0.86
N ASP A 59 6.61 -9.37 -2.18
CA ASP A 59 5.39 -9.76 -2.92
C ASP A 59 4.08 -9.07 -2.43
N ILE A 60 4.17 -7.77 -2.12
CA ILE A 60 3.03 -6.98 -1.63
C ILE A 60 2.26 -6.22 -2.73
N GLY A 61 2.53 -6.53 -3.99
CA GLY A 61 1.83 -5.94 -5.12
C GLY A 61 0.34 -6.32 -5.15
N GLY A 62 -0.51 -5.39 -5.59
CA GLY A 62 -1.90 -5.67 -5.90
C GLY A 62 -2.06 -6.61 -7.11
N TYR A 63 -3.27 -7.17 -7.28
CA TYR A 63 -3.59 -7.97 -8.46
C TYR A 63 -3.68 -7.09 -9.71
N ARG A 64 -3.24 -7.62 -10.87
CA ARG A 64 -3.27 -6.91 -12.16
C ARG A 64 -4.64 -6.32 -12.50
N ASP A 65 -5.70 -7.07 -12.23
CA ASP A 65 -7.07 -6.72 -12.60
C ASP A 65 -7.84 -6.07 -11.43
N ALA A 66 -7.16 -5.76 -10.32
CA ALA A 66 -7.73 -5.04 -9.18
C ALA A 66 -7.41 -3.53 -9.25
N PRO A 67 -8.18 -2.68 -8.56
CA PRO A 67 -7.81 -1.27 -8.39
C PRO A 67 -6.39 -1.12 -7.83
N PRO A 68 -5.64 -0.08 -8.25
CA PRO A 68 -4.28 0.17 -7.77
C PRO A 68 -4.19 0.20 -6.25
N GLY A 69 -3.26 -0.58 -5.71
CA GLY A 69 -3.16 -0.80 -4.27
C GLY A 69 -2.11 -1.83 -3.90
N LEU A 70 -2.18 -2.28 -2.66
CA LEU A 70 -1.23 -3.22 -2.06
C LEU A 70 -1.99 -4.44 -1.50
N ARG A 71 -1.30 -5.57 -1.41
CA ARG A 71 -1.82 -6.80 -0.81
C ARG A 71 -0.83 -7.31 0.21
N ILE A 72 -1.24 -7.42 1.46
CA ILE A 72 -0.35 -7.84 2.55
C ILE A 72 -0.75 -9.24 3.00
N TRP A 73 0.23 -10.16 3.00
CA TRP A 73 0.03 -11.49 3.57
C TRP A 73 0.10 -11.42 5.10
N CYS A 74 -0.95 -11.89 5.75
CA CYS A 74 -1.10 -11.95 7.21
C CYS A 74 -1.43 -13.40 7.66
N GLY A 75 -0.88 -14.39 6.96
CA GLY A 75 -1.11 -15.80 7.28
C GLY A 75 -0.41 -16.28 8.55
N ALA A 76 -0.45 -17.60 8.80
CA ALA A 76 0.00 -18.20 10.06
C ALA A 76 1.48 -18.00 10.41
N THR A 77 2.31 -17.58 9.45
CA THR A 77 3.76 -17.36 9.62
C THR A 77 4.13 -15.89 9.81
N VAL A 78 3.14 -14.99 9.85
CA VAL A 78 3.38 -13.54 9.98
C VAL A 78 2.90 -13.09 11.35
N GLU A 79 3.79 -12.48 12.11
CA GLU A 79 3.46 -12.00 13.44
C GLU A 79 2.78 -10.64 13.39
N ARG A 80 1.94 -10.36 14.39
CA ARG A 80 1.33 -9.02 14.55
C ARG A 80 2.39 -7.93 14.64
N ALA A 81 3.52 -8.22 15.26
CA ALA A 81 4.63 -7.28 15.41
C ALA A 81 5.24 -6.89 14.06
N ASP A 82 5.34 -7.84 13.12
CA ASP A 82 5.85 -7.57 11.77
C ASP A 82 4.91 -6.65 11.00
N ILE A 83 3.60 -6.89 11.09
CA ILE A 83 2.60 -6.00 10.50
C ILE A 83 2.65 -4.61 11.11
N ALA A 84 2.80 -4.50 12.43
CA ALA A 84 2.94 -3.20 13.10
C ALA A 84 4.23 -2.48 12.68
N ALA A 85 5.32 -3.22 12.49
CA ALA A 85 6.59 -2.69 11.99
C ALA A 85 6.49 -2.24 10.53
N LEU A 86 5.68 -2.90 9.69
CA LEU A 86 5.46 -2.53 8.30
C LEU A 86 4.74 -1.19 8.12
N VAL A 87 3.80 -0.83 9.01
CA VAL A 87 2.99 0.40 8.88
C VAL A 87 3.83 1.68 8.68
N PRO A 88 4.83 2.01 9.53
CA PRO A 88 5.65 3.21 9.32
C PRO A 88 6.48 3.15 8.02
N TRP A 89 6.84 1.96 7.55
CA TRP A 89 7.52 1.80 6.27
C TRP A 89 6.60 2.10 5.08
N LEU A 90 5.31 1.74 5.16
CA LEU A 90 4.31 2.13 4.15
C LEU A 90 4.16 3.66 4.08
N ASP A 91 4.10 4.33 5.24
CA ASP A 91 4.04 5.80 5.30
C ASP A 91 5.27 6.43 4.64
N TRP A 92 6.47 5.96 4.99
CA TRP A 92 7.72 6.44 4.41
C TRP A 92 7.81 6.19 2.91
N ALA A 93 7.52 4.96 2.46
CA ALA A 93 7.64 4.57 1.05
C ALA A 93 6.68 5.38 0.18
N PHE A 94 5.45 5.59 0.65
CA PHE A 94 4.50 6.46 -0.04
C PHE A 94 4.99 7.91 -0.12
N ALA A 95 5.45 8.48 1.01
CA ALA A 95 5.96 9.85 1.04
C ALA A 95 7.17 10.03 0.10
N LYS A 96 8.08 9.06 0.06
CA LYS A 96 9.25 9.05 -0.82
C LYS A 96 8.83 9.03 -2.28
N VAL A 97 7.98 8.07 -2.68
CA VAL A 97 7.52 7.94 -4.07
C VAL A 97 6.70 9.16 -4.51
N LYS A 98 5.88 9.74 -3.62
CA LYS A 98 5.15 10.98 -3.87
C LYS A 98 6.08 12.17 -4.10
N ALA A 99 7.13 12.30 -3.30
CA ALA A 99 8.14 13.34 -3.46
C ALA A 99 8.92 13.18 -4.78
N ASP A 100 9.34 11.95 -5.11
CA ASP A 100 10.07 11.66 -6.35
C ASP A 100 9.22 11.93 -7.59
N HIS A 101 7.93 11.56 -7.56
CA HIS A 101 7.00 11.87 -8.66
C HIS A 101 6.84 13.38 -8.85
N ALA A 102 6.78 14.16 -7.77
CA ALA A 102 6.65 15.62 -7.84
C ALA A 102 7.90 16.32 -8.39
N GLN A 103 9.07 15.66 -8.37
CA GLN A 103 10.31 16.19 -8.95
C GLN A 103 10.43 15.91 -10.45
N ILE A 104 9.67 14.94 -10.96
CA ILE A 104 9.71 14.47 -12.35
C ILE A 104 8.54 15.04 -13.19
N ALA A 105 7.44 15.38 -12.53
CA ALA A 105 6.23 15.98 -13.14
C ALA A 105 6.39 17.48 -13.39
#